data_AF-A0A522X9X3-F1
#
_entry.id   AF-A0A522X9X3-F1
#
_cell.length_a   1.000
_cell.length_b   1.000
_cell.length_c   1.000
_cell.angle_alpha   90.00
_cell.angle_beta   90.00
_cell.angle_gamma   90.00
#
_symmetry.space_group_name_H-M   'P 1'
#
loop_
_entity.id
_entity.type
_entity.pdbx_description
1 polymer ?
#
loop_
_entity_poly.entity_id
_entity_poly.type
_entity_poly.pdbx_seq_one_letter_code
_entity_poly.pdbx_strand_id
1 'polypeptide(L)'
;MMFAMLGEAWRAMGANRMRTLLTMLGMVIGVGAVVLMMSIGQGAQYAIKQTISAMGSNLFILHSGSSSAGGVRSGSGGNLTLTVSDADAIAELPGVQ
;
A
#
# COMPACT_ATOMS: atom_id res chain seq x y z
N MET A 1 -32.47 -1.42 -39.61
CA MET A 1 -31.88 -2.79 -39.60
C MET A 1 -31.30 -3.15 -38.24
N MET A 2 -30.35 -2.37 -37.68
CA MET A 2 -29.73 -2.64 -36.37
C MET A 2 -30.73 -2.71 -35.19
N PHE A 3 -31.71 -1.81 -35.14
CA PHE A 3 -32.74 -1.82 -34.08
C PHE A 3 -33.62 -3.08 -34.09
N ALA A 4 -33.89 -3.66 -35.26
CA ALA A 4 -34.66 -4.90 -35.36
C ALA A 4 -33.88 -6.10 -34.81
N MET A 5 -32.57 -6.17 -35.09
CA MET A 5 -31.69 -7.22 -34.56
C MET A 5 -31.57 -7.16 -33.03
N LEU A 6 -31.52 -5.96 -32.46
CA LEU A 6 -31.50 -5.77 -31.01
C LEU A 6 -32.80 -6.26 -30.35
N GLY A 7 -33.95 -5.98 -30.98
CA GLY A 7 -35.26 -6.46 -30.54
C GLY A 7 -35.37 -7.98 -30.56
N GLU A 8 -34.90 -8.63 -31.62
CA GLU A 8 -34.88 -10.10 -31.71
C GLU A 8 -33.94 -10.73 -30.68
N ALA A 9 -32.77 -10.13 -30.43
CA ALA A 9 -31.84 -10.60 -29.39
C ALA A 9 -32.48 -10.57 -27.99
N TRP A 10 -33.21 -9.50 -27.66
CA TRP A 10 -33.95 -9.40 -26.39
C TRP A 10 -35.05 -10.46 -26.28
N ARG A 11 -35.80 -10.70 -27.36
CA ARG A 11 -36.83 -11.75 -27.41
C ARG A 11 -36.22 -13.15 -27.23
N ALA A 12 -35.11 -13.43 -27.90
CA ALA A 12 -34.38 -14.69 -27.81
C ALA A 12 -33.79 -14.93 -26.42
N MET A 13 -33.22 -13.90 -25.78
CA MET A 13 -32.74 -13.97 -24.40
C MET A 13 -33.88 -14.21 -23.40
N GLY A 14 -35.04 -13.61 -23.62
CA GLY A 14 -36.25 -13.81 -22.81
C GLY A 14 -36.87 -15.20 -22.95
N ALA A 15 -36.79 -15.80 -24.15
CA ALA A 15 -37.30 -17.15 -24.41
C ALA A 15 -36.57 -18.23 -23.59
N ASN A 16 -35.28 -18.04 -23.30
CA ASN A 16 -34.51 -18.98 -22.49
C ASN A 16 -34.04 -18.39 -21.16
N ARG A 17 -35.01 -17.96 -20.36
CA ARG A 17 -34.83 -17.18 -19.13
C ARG A 17 -33.86 -17.82 -18.13
N MET A 18 -33.90 -19.13 -17.94
CA MET A 18 -33.02 -19.82 -16.98
C MET A 18 -31.54 -19.72 -17.37
N ARG A 19 -31.20 -20.01 -18.64
CA ARG A 19 -29.81 -19.90 -19.13
C ARG A 19 -29.32 -18.47 -19.07
N THR A 20 -30.12 -17.52 -19.56
CA THR A 20 -29.75 -16.10 -19.57
C THR A 20 -29.52 -15.59 -18.15
N LEU A 21 -30.36 -15.97 -17.18
CA LEU A 21 -30.19 -15.59 -15.78
C LEU A 21 -28.92 -16.18 -15.17
N LEU A 22 -28.67 -17.48 -15.35
CA LEU A 22 -27.49 -18.14 -14.79
C LEU A 22 -26.18 -17.56 -15.37
N THR A 23 -26.13 -17.27 -16.67
CA THR A 23 -24.95 -16.66 -17.28
C THR A 23 -24.72 -15.22 -16.81
N MET A 24 -25.80 -14.43 -16.68
CA MET A 24 -25.73 -13.06 -16.17
C MET A 24 -25.28 -13.05 -14.71
N LEU A 25 -25.83 -13.94 -13.89
CA LEU A 25 -25.47 -14.06 -12.47
C LEU A 25 -23.99 -14.38 -12.30
N GLY A 26 -23.45 -15.31 -13.10
CA GLY A 26 -22.03 -15.62 -13.10
C GLY A 26 -21.14 -14.42 -13.43
N MET A 27 -21.51 -13.63 -14.44
CA MET A 27 -20.76 -12.40 -14.79
C MET A 27 -20.84 -11.34 -13.70
N VAL A 28 -22.02 -11.10 -13.13
CA VAL A 28 -22.21 -10.09 -12.06
C VAL A 28 -21.39 -10.44 -10.83
N ILE A 29 -21.43 -11.70 -10.38
CA ILE A 29 -20.65 -12.15 -9.23
C ILE A 29 -19.15 -12.12 -9.55
N GLY A 30 -18.75 -12.61 -10.73
CA GLY A 30 -17.35 -12.66 -11.15
C GLY A 30 -16.70 -11.29 -11.22
N VAL A 31 -17.32 -10.34 -11.93
CA VAL A 31 -16.79 -8.98 -12.04
C VAL A 31 -16.89 -8.25 -10.70
N GLY A 32 -17.98 -8.44 -9.96
CA GLY A 32 -18.17 -7.83 -8.64
C GLY A 32 -17.08 -8.23 -7.64
N ALA A 33 -16.75 -9.52 -7.57
CA ALA A 33 -15.71 -10.02 -6.66
C ALA A 33 -14.33 -9.43 -6.98
N VAL A 34 -13.96 -9.32 -8.26
CA VAL A 34 -12.68 -8.74 -8.70
C VAL A 34 -12.61 -7.26 -8.32
N VAL A 35 -13.67 -6.49 -8.60
CA VAL A 35 -13.72 -5.05 -8.28
C VAL A 35 -13.65 -4.83 -6.76
N LEU A 36 -14.35 -5.64 -5.96
CA LEU A 36 -14.30 -5.57 -4.50
C LEU A 36 -12.90 -5.85 -3.97
N MET A 37 -12.26 -6.93 -4.42
CA MET A 37 -10.90 -7.28 -4.00
C MET A 37 -9.92 -6.17 -4.37
N MET A 38 -10.01 -5.61 -5.58
CA MET A 38 -9.14 -4.52 -6.01
C MET A 38 -9.33 -3.28 -5.14
N SER A 39 -10.58 -2.92 -4.84
CA SER A 39 -10.92 -1.77 -3.98
C SER A 39 -10.37 -1.94 -2.57
N ILE A 40 -10.52 -3.14 -1.98
CA ILE A 40 -9.97 -3.47 -0.66
C ILE A 40 -8.44 -3.39 -0.68
N GLY A 41 -7.80 -3.98 -1.70
CA GLY A 41 -6.35 -3.98 -1.83
C GLY A 41 -5.76 -2.58 -1.95
N GLN A 42 -6.36 -1.73 -2.81
CA GLN A 42 -5.94 -0.34 -2.96
C GLN A 42 -6.18 0.48 -1.69
N GLY A 43 -7.32 0.29 -1.01
CA GLY A 43 -7.61 0.95 0.26
C GLY A 43 -6.63 0.58 1.37
N ALA A 44 -6.27 -0.70 1.49
CA ALA A 44 -5.27 -1.17 2.45
C ALA A 44 -3.88 -0.59 2.14
N GLN A 45 -3.47 -0.58 0.86
CA GLN A 45 -2.22 0.05 0.44
C GLN A 45 -2.18 1.54 0.77
N TYR A 46 -3.30 2.25 0.56
CA TYR A 46 -3.41 3.67 0.90
C TYR A 46 -3.28 3.90 2.41
N ALA A 47 -3.99 3.13 3.23
CA ALA A 47 -3.92 3.24 4.68
C ALA A 47 -2.50 2.98 5.20
N ILE A 48 -1.82 1.94 4.69
CA ILE A 48 -0.43 1.63 5.06
C ILE A 48 0.49 2.78 4.64
N LYS A 49 0.36 3.29 3.42
CA LYS A 49 1.13 4.46 2.96
C LYS A 49 0.91 5.65 3.87
N GLN A 50 -0.31 5.93 4.28
CA GLN A 50 -0.63 7.04 5.17
C GLN A 50 0.02 6.87 6.55
N THR A 51 -0.02 5.67 7.13
CA THR A 51 0.66 5.37 8.39
C THR A 51 2.18 5.51 8.26
N ILE A 52 2.77 5.04 7.17
CA ILE A 52 4.21 5.16 6.91
C ILE A 52 4.59 6.64 6.71
N SER A 53 3.82 7.39 5.92
CA SER A 53 4.04 8.82 5.71
C SER A 53 3.85 9.62 7.00
N ALA A 54 2.95 9.22 7.89
CA ALA A 54 2.74 9.86 9.19
C ALA A 54 3.92 9.65 10.15
N MET A 55 4.72 8.58 9.99
CA MET A 55 5.99 8.44 10.70
C MET A 55 7.07 9.39 10.15
N GLY A 56 6.89 9.95 8.95
CA GLY A 56 7.87 10.76 8.23
C GLY A 56 8.42 10.00 7.03
N SER A 57 8.34 10.60 5.84
CA SER A 57 8.64 9.91 4.58
C SER A 57 10.12 9.68 4.28
N ASN A 58 11.04 9.90 5.24
CA ASN A 58 12.49 9.79 5.03
C ASN A 58 13.29 9.71 6.36
N LEU A 59 12.86 8.86 7.31
CA LEU A 59 13.53 8.74 8.60
C LEU A 59 14.92 8.08 8.51
N PHE A 60 15.96 8.80 8.92
CA PHE A 60 17.29 8.23 9.20
C PHE A 60 17.49 8.07 10.70
N ILE A 61 17.48 6.82 11.18
CA ILE A 61 17.68 6.50 12.60
C ILE A 61 19.17 6.25 12.84
N LEU A 62 19.82 7.17 13.54
CA LEU A 62 21.22 7.06 13.96
C LEU A 62 21.31 6.47 15.37
N HIS A 63 22.10 5.42 15.54
CA HIS A 63 22.35 4.79 16.83
C HIS A 63 23.84 4.82 17.13
N SER A 64 24.23 5.11 18.37
CA SER A 64 25.63 5.11 18.77
C SER A 64 26.18 3.69 18.76
N GLY A 65 27.17 3.44 17.90
CA GLY A 65 27.90 2.17 17.88
C GLY A 65 28.73 1.97 19.15
N SER A 66 29.10 0.72 19.44
CA SER A 66 30.04 0.44 20.53
C SER A 66 31.44 0.94 20.17
N SER A 67 31.96 1.90 20.92
CA SER A 67 33.35 2.34 20.79
C SER A 67 34.28 1.27 21.36
N SER A 68 35.18 0.73 20.53
CA SER A 68 36.31 -0.11 20.96
C SER A 68 37.56 0.74 20.96
N ALA A 69 38.08 1.07 22.14
CA ALA A 69 39.35 1.77 22.30
C ALA A 69 40.30 0.91 23.15
N GLY A 70 41.51 0.64 22.65
CA GLY A 70 42.54 -0.07 23.41
C GLY A 70 42.26 -1.55 23.71
N GLY A 71 41.43 -2.24 22.92
CA GLY A 71 41.13 -3.68 23.11
C GLY A 71 40.01 -3.98 24.11
N VAL A 72 39.41 -2.96 24.72
CA VAL A 72 38.23 -3.10 25.57
C VAL A 72 36.97 -2.85 24.73
N ARG A 73 36.23 -3.92 24.48
CA ARG A 73 34.87 -3.86 23.90
C ARG A 73 33.90 -3.46 25.00
N SER A 74 33.70 -2.16 25.17
CA SER A 74 32.61 -1.66 26.00
C SER A 74 31.31 -1.90 25.24
N GLY A 75 30.36 -2.62 25.85
CA GLY A 75 29.08 -2.97 25.21
C GLY A 75 28.29 -1.74 24.76
N SER A 76 27.17 -1.95 24.07
CA SER A 76 26.21 -0.89 23.73
C SER A 76 25.86 -0.09 25.00
N GLY A 77 26.40 1.14 25.13
CA GLY A 77 26.25 1.99 26.31
C GLY A 77 27.56 2.45 26.99
N GLY A 78 28.73 1.94 26.59
CA GLY A 78 30.00 2.28 27.25
C GLY A 78 30.54 3.70 27.02
N ASN A 79 30.36 4.21 25.80
CA ASN A 79 30.69 5.60 25.42
C ASN A 79 29.54 6.11 24.54
N LEU A 80 28.68 6.99 25.06
CA LEU A 80 27.75 7.74 24.20
C LEU A 80 28.57 8.75 23.38
N THR A 81 28.99 8.36 22.17
CA THR A 81 29.67 9.28 21.24
C THR A 81 28.68 10.22 20.55
N LEU A 82 27.38 9.90 20.54
CA LEU A 82 26.35 10.80 20.01
C LEU A 82 25.97 11.83 21.07
N THR A 83 26.15 13.10 20.71
CA THR A 83 25.80 14.25 21.53
C THR A 83 24.66 15.05 20.91
N VAL A 84 24.03 15.93 21.69
CA VAL A 84 22.97 16.82 21.19
C VAL A 84 23.51 17.77 20.12
N SER A 85 24.77 18.19 20.23
CA SER A 85 25.44 19.04 19.23
C SER A 85 25.53 18.37 17.85
N ASP A 86 25.65 17.05 17.80
CA ASP A 86 25.66 16.32 16.53
C ASP A 86 24.29 16.36 15.85
N ALA A 87 23.20 16.37 16.63
CA ALA A 87 21.84 16.49 16.10
C ALA A 87 21.60 17.89 15.50
N ASP A 88 22.06 18.95 16.16
CA ASP A 88 21.94 20.33 15.65
C ASP A 88 22.76 20.52 14.36
N ALA A 89 23.97 19.95 14.30
CA ALA A 89 24.81 20.00 13.10
C ALA A 89 24.19 19.24 11.90
N ILE A 90 23.49 18.13 12.15
CA ILE A 90 22.77 17.37 11.12
C ILE A 90 21.56 18.16 10.60
N ALA A 91 20.87 18.91 11.45
CA ALA A 91 19.71 19.72 11.07
C ALA A 91 20.06 20.87 10.11
N GLU A 92 21.31 21.31 10.08
CA GLU A 92 21.78 22.40 9.21
C GLU A 92 22.11 21.93 7.77
N LEU A 93 22.10 20.61 7.51
CA LEU A 93 22.42 20.05 6.21
C LEU A 93 21.28 20.20 5.18
N PRO A 94 21.59 20.59 3.93
CA PRO A 94 20.58 20.69 2.87
C PRO A 94 20.05 19.31 2.49
N GLY A 95 18.82 18.99 2.91
CA GLY A 95 18.15 17.72 2.63
C GLY A 95 17.56 17.02 3.85
N VAL A 96 17.83 17.53 5.06
CA VAL A 96 17.20 17.09 6.31
C VAL A 96 16.05 18.05 6.63
N GLN A 97 14.81 17.53 6.72
CA GLN A 97 13.58 18.28 7.04
C GLN A 97 12.77 17.53 8.10
#